data_AF-A0A259E921-F1
#
_entry.id   AF-A0A259E921-F1
#
_cell.length_a   1.000
_cell.length_b   1.000
_cell.length_c   1.000
_cell.angle_alpha   90.00
_cell.angle_beta   90.00
_cell.angle_gamma   90.00
#
_symmetry.space_group_name_H-M   'P 1'
#
loop_
_entity.id
_entity.type
_entity.pdbx_description
1 polymer ?
#
loop_
_entity_poly.entity_id
_entity_poly.type
_entity_poly.pdbx_seq_one_letter_code
_entity_poly.pdbx_strand_id
1 'polypeptide(L)' 'FPDKPISRKPAEVRMGNGKGAPEYYVAEIQPGKVLYEMDGVNEELAREAFRLAAAKLPIATTFVTRMIGS' A
#
# COMPACT_ATOMS: atom_id res chain seq x y z
N PHE A 1 -5.60 -7.53 -4.67
CA PHE A 1 -5.63 -6.06 -4.48
C PHE A 1 -6.88 -5.73 -3.66
N PRO A 2 -6.75 -4.88 -2.64
CA PRO A 2 -6.73 -5.36 -1.25
C PRO A 2 -7.75 -6.49 -1.02
N ASP A 3 -7.23 -7.71 -0.84
CA ASP A 3 -8.00 -8.96 -0.85
C ASP A 3 -8.05 -9.63 0.52
N LYS A 4 -7.19 -9.21 1.47
CA LYS A 4 -7.15 -9.81 2.80
C LYS A 4 -8.02 -9.01 3.78
N PRO A 5 -9.12 -9.59 4.32
CA PRO A 5 -9.97 -8.94 5.31
C PRO A 5 -9.31 -8.93 6.70
N ILE A 6 -9.29 -7.76 7.34
CA ILE A 6 -8.87 -7.59 8.73
C ILE A 6 -10.11 -7.39 9.61
N SER A 7 -10.25 -8.23 10.64
CA SER A 7 -11.39 -8.19 11.58
C SER A 7 -11.01 -7.53 12.90
N ARG A 8 -11.93 -6.78 13.51
CA ARG A 8 -11.76 -6.18 14.84
C ARG A 8 -12.94 -6.50 15.75
N LYS A 9 -12.68 -6.65 17.05
CA LYS A 9 -13.74 -6.70 18.08
C LYS A 9 -13.94 -5.31 18.68
N PRO A 10 -15.18 -4.88 18.94
CA PRO A 10 -15.46 -3.63 19.66
C PRO A 10 -14.80 -3.64 21.05
N ALA A 11 -14.50 -2.46 21.59
CA ALA A 11 -13.87 -2.33 22.91
C ALA A 11 -14.77 -2.82 24.06
N GLU A 12 -16.08 -2.85 23.84
CA GLU A 12 -17.11 -3.16 24.85
C GLU A 12 -17.30 -4.67 25.09
N VAL A 13 -16.72 -5.54 24.24
CA VAL A 13 -16.90 -6.99 24.36
C VAL A 13 -15.72 -7.68 25.02
N ARG A 14 -16.01 -8.64 25.91
CA ARG A 14 -14.97 -9.51 26.50
C ARG A 14 -14.35 -10.41 25.43
N MET A 15 -13.12 -10.86 25.68
CA MET A 15 -12.43 -11.85 24.84
C MET A 15 -13.19 -13.19 24.81
N GLY A 16 -13.05 -13.95 23.72
CA GLY A 16 -13.82 -15.19 23.46
C GLY A 16 -14.88 -15.02 22.35
N ASN A 17 -15.78 -16.00 22.16
CA ASN A 17 -16.90 -15.95 21.20
C ASN A 17 -16.53 -15.81 19.70
N GLY A 18 -15.40 -16.36 19.26
CA GLY A 18 -15.05 -16.45 17.83
C GLY A 18 -14.38 -15.19 17.24
N LYS A 19 -14.29 -15.13 15.91
CA LYS A 19 -13.65 -14.03 15.16
C LYS A 19 -14.62 -12.86 14.98
N GLY A 20 -14.13 -11.62 15.05
CA GLY A 20 -14.95 -10.43 14.81
C GLY A 20 -15.32 -10.24 13.33
N ALA A 21 -16.20 -9.26 13.06
CA ALA A 21 -16.54 -8.89 11.69
C ALA A 21 -15.33 -8.21 10.98
N PRO A 22 -15.18 -8.38 9.65
CA PRO A 22 -14.22 -7.62 8.86
C PRO A 22 -14.48 -6.10 8.94
N GLU A 23 -13.44 -5.31 9.16
CA GLU A 23 -13.52 -3.83 9.22
C GLU A 23 -12.89 -3.17 7.98
N TYR A 24 -11.74 -3.68 7.52
CA TYR A 24 -11.07 -3.15 6.33
C TYR A 24 -10.29 -4.26 5.61
N TYR A 25 -9.88 -3.96 4.38
CA TYR A 25 -9.08 -4.86 3.56
C TYR A 25 -7.67 -4.32 3.41
N VAL A 26 -6.68 -5.22 3.41
CA VAL A 26 -5.27 -4.88 3.19
C VAL A 26 -4.73 -5.60 1.97
N ALA A 27 -3.73 -4.99 1.33
CA ALA A 27 -2.86 -5.66 0.38
C ALA A 27 -1.53 -5.94 1.09
N GLU A 28 -1.05 -7.18 1.02
CA GLU A 28 0.27 -7.53 1.56
C GLU A 28 1.36 -7.09 0.58
N ILE A 29 2.30 -6.29 1.07
CA ILE A 29 3.40 -5.74 0.29
C ILE A 29 4.71 -6.33 0.79
N GLN A 30 5.50 -6.88 -0.12
CA GLN A 30 6.87 -7.35 0.15
C GLN A 30 7.90 -6.35 -0.39
N PRO A 31 9.11 -6.28 0.20
CA PRO A 31 10.19 -5.45 -0.33
C PRO A 31 10.48 -5.76 -1.81
N GLY A 32 10.66 -4.71 -2.61
CA GLY A 32 10.89 -4.82 -4.06
C GLY A 32 9.63 -4.88 -4.93
N LYS A 33 8.43 -4.91 -4.33
CA LYS A 33 7.16 -4.82 -5.08
C LYS A 33 6.98 -3.41 -5.66
N VAL A 34 6.71 -3.32 -6.96
CA VAL A 34 6.24 -2.07 -7.60
C VAL A 34 4.79 -1.82 -7.19
N LEU A 35 4.52 -0.65 -6.61
CA LEU A 35 3.19 -0.26 -6.11
C LEU A 35 2.36 0.47 -7.15
N TYR A 36 2.99 1.37 -7.89
CA TYR A 36 2.38 2.25 -8.86
C TYR A 36 3.34 2.44 -10.02
N GLU A 37 2.78 2.65 -11.21
CA GLU A 37 3.52 2.96 -12.43
C GLU A 37 2.91 4.22 -13.05
N MET A 38 3.75 5.02 -13.71
CA MET A 38 3.35 6.27 -14.34
C MET A 38 4.13 6.43 -15.65
N ASP A 39 3.42 6.81 -16.71
CA ASP A 39 3.97 7.06 -18.05
C ASP A 39 3.27 8.30 -18.65
N GLY A 40 3.88 8.93 -19.65
CA GLY A 40 3.31 10.08 -20.37
C GLY A 40 3.49 11.43 -19.68
N VAL A 41 4.35 11.53 -18.66
CA VAL A 41 4.70 12.79 -17.98
C VAL A 41 6.21 12.99 -17.90
N ASN A 42 6.65 14.23 -17.67
CA ASN A 42 8.06 14.50 -17.38
C ASN A 42 8.50 13.88 -16.05
N GLU A 43 9.76 13.47 -15.97
CA GLU A 43 10.32 12.79 -14.80
C GLU A 43 10.22 13.64 -13.53
N GLU A 44 10.41 14.95 -13.63
CA GLU A 44 10.32 15.88 -12.49
C GLU A 44 8.93 15.85 -11.84
N LEU A 45 7.87 15.89 -12.65
CA LEU A 45 6.50 15.78 -12.16
C LEU A 45 6.21 14.40 -11.58
N ALA A 46 6.70 13.34 -12.22
CA ALA A 46 6.55 11.98 -11.71
C ALA A 46 7.21 11.82 -10.33
N ARG A 47 8.43 12.35 -10.16
CA ARG A 47 9.15 12.31 -8.88
C ARG A 47 8.39 13.06 -7.79
N GLU A 48 7.86 14.25 -8.09
CA GLU A 48 7.09 15.02 -7.12
C GLU A 48 5.77 14.32 -6.76
N ALA A 49 5.05 13.77 -7.74
CA ALA A 49 3.84 13.00 -7.49
C ALA A 49 4.10 11.77 -6.60
N PHE A 50 5.17 11.01 -6.85
CA PHE A 50 5.52 9.87 -6.00
C PHE A 50 6.04 10.28 -4.63
N ARG A 51 6.71 11.43 -4.49
CA ARG A 51 7.11 11.98 -3.19
C ARG A 51 5.88 12.28 -2.32
N LEU A 52 4.85 12.89 -2.91
CA LEU A 52 3.59 13.18 -2.24
C LEU A 52 2.83 11.89 -1.87
N ALA A 53 2.80 10.90 -2.77
CA ALA A 53 2.18 9.61 -2.51
C ALA A 53 2.90 8.85 -1.38
N ALA A 54 4.23 8.84 -1.37
CA ALA A 54 5.05 8.19 -0.35
C ALA A 54 4.73 8.71 1.05
N ALA A 55 4.46 10.01 1.21
CA ALA A 55 4.08 10.61 2.49
C ALA A 55 2.73 10.10 3.06
N LYS A 56 1.94 9.36 2.27
CA LYS A 56 0.67 8.75 2.67
C LYS A 56 0.76 7.25 2.88
N LEU A 57 1.91 6.64 2.60
CA LEU A 57 2.14 5.22 2.76
C LEU A 57 2.82 4.94 4.11
N PRO A 58 2.44 3.86 4.81
CA PRO A 58 3.05 3.48 6.07
C PRO A 58 4.40 2.76 5.90
N ILE A 59 4.98 2.76 4.70
CA ILE A 59 6.22 2.06 4.34
C ILE A 59 7.14 2.97 3.53
N ALA A 60 8.45 2.78 3.68
CA ALA A 60 9.42 3.48 2.85
C ALA A 60 9.35 2.99 1.40
N THR A 61 9.45 3.92 0.45
CA THR A 61 9.38 3.65 -0.99
C THR A 61 10.55 4.27 -1.73
N THR A 62 10.96 3.64 -2.82
CA THR A 62 11.99 4.15 -3.74
C THR A 62 11.36 4.42 -5.11
N PHE A 63 11.73 5.55 -5.72
CA PHE A 63 11.40 5.83 -7.12
C PHE A 63 12.31 5.01 -8.04
N VAL A 64 11.73 4.26 -8.98
CA VAL A 64 12.45 3.46 -9.96
C VAL A 64 12.05 3.88 -11.37
N THR A 65 13.00 3.86 -12.29
CA THR A 65 12.74 4.06 -13.72
C THR A 65 12.83 2.72 -14.44
N ARG A 66 12.05 2.57 -15.51
CA ARG A 66 12.14 1.38 -16.36
C ARG A 66 13.49 1.37 -17.06
N MET A 67 14.35 0.42 -16.69
CA MET A 67 15.58 0.16 -17.43
C MET A 67 15.24 -0.71 -18.64
N ILE A 68 15.47 -0.22 -19.85
CA ILE A 68 15.50 -1.07 -21.05
C ILE A 68 16.92 -1.62 -21.11
N GLY A 69 17.07 -2.94 -20.97
CA GLY A 69 18.37 -3.59 -21.09
C GLY A 69 18.94 -3.36 -22.50
N SER A 70 20.19 -2.89 -22.56
CA SER A 70 21.03 -2.89 -23.76
C SER A 70 21.57 -4.29 -24.02
#